data_AF-A0A356K1Y4-F1
#
_entry.id   AF-A0A356K1Y4-F1
#
_cell.length_a   1.000
_cell.length_b   1.000
_cell.length_c   1.000
_cell.angle_alpha   90.00
_cell.angle_beta   90.00
_cell.angle_gamma   90.00
#
_symmetry.space_group_name_H-M   'P 1'
#
loop_
_entity.id
_entity.type
_entity.pdbx_description
1 polymer ?
#
loop_
_entity_poly.entity_id
_entity_poly.type
_entity_poly.pdbx_seq_one_letter_code
_entity_poly.pdbx_strand_id
1 'polypeptide(L)'
;MSLKERRALNTQRKKLTLVIVSLLVVVLSVSLAYFTTQIIGKGKTVDVSSANLQIVFTDSDGAISGSNIEPGWNTTKTFTVENNSKSEYKYNIVIKDLLNTFVTNGYLQYKITSTNDGYNMTEFKDIPKSSAPKNTILAYSVSIPVGVTQNYTIEFKYANDESVDQSDDMGKKLSGTLFITEGTEQPTLLSQLLADKSTVLTRTDFSTVLTNDNTNTLYTSTEDSKTVYYFAGNATDNWVKFGKNASNQDLYWRIIRTNSDRSVRLLYHGTSTTATDAYIGESKFNSSYNDIAYVSYMYGNLGSVANARENTTNSTIKTTIDNWYTSNLEAKGYTKYLSRTAVYCNDRSTSNNSEFGAYTRLVTNKTPSYDCATTEDKFTVDSSTGNGKLTYPIALMTADEVSFAGGLYGTNAPTWYYYNSANGNSIDSTFWWLLSPHSWTDSAPGVFGVIGSSHPGYLDYSIVGTGGVRPAISLKSCIKYSTGDGSANAPYTIKETETGC
;
A
#
# COMPACT_ATOMS: atom_id res chain seq x y z
N MET A 1 -51.10 54.25 19.37
CA MET A 1 -50.74 52.89 18.94
C MET A 1 -51.15 51.90 20.03
N SER A 2 -52.17 51.08 19.77
CA SER A 2 -52.77 50.19 20.78
C SER A 2 -51.82 49.05 21.16
N LEU A 3 -51.99 48.48 22.35
CA LEU A 3 -51.22 47.32 22.84
C LEU A 3 -51.27 46.11 21.88
N LYS A 4 -52.33 46.01 21.05
CA LYS A 4 -52.49 45.01 20.00
C LYS A 4 -51.55 45.25 18.81
N GLU A 5 -51.37 46.51 18.41
CA GLU A 5 -50.46 46.91 17.32
C GLU A 5 -49.00 46.75 17.72
N ARG A 6 -48.65 47.04 18.99
CA ARG A 6 -47.30 46.80 19.52
C ARG A 6 -46.92 45.32 19.56
N ARG A 7 -47.85 44.43 19.91
CA ARG A 7 -47.61 42.96 19.88
C ARG A 7 -47.49 42.43 18.45
N ALA A 8 -48.33 42.90 17.51
CA ALA A 8 -48.23 42.50 16.10
C ALA A 8 -46.90 42.93 15.48
N LEU A 9 -46.44 44.17 15.73
CA LEU A 9 -45.17 44.68 15.24
C LEU A 9 -43.96 43.91 15.81
N ASN A 10 -44.03 43.53 17.10
CA ASN A 10 -42.94 42.79 17.75
C ASN A 10 -42.87 41.32 17.28
N THR A 11 -44.02 40.69 17.01
CA THR A 11 -44.08 39.34 16.41
C THR A 11 -43.63 39.36 14.94
N GLN A 12 -43.96 40.42 14.18
CA GLN A 12 -43.46 40.57 12.81
C GLN A 12 -41.94 40.80 12.77
N ARG A 13 -41.40 41.64 13.68
CA ARG A 13 -39.95 41.84 13.80
C ARG A 13 -39.22 40.57 14.19
N LYS A 14 -39.73 39.79 15.16
CA LYS A 14 -39.13 38.49 15.54
C LYS A 14 -39.16 37.47 14.39
N LYS A 15 -40.25 37.41 13.60
CA LYS A 15 -40.31 36.54 12.41
C LYS A 15 -39.37 37.00 11.30
N LEU A 16 -39.23 38.31 11.06
CA LEU A 16 -38.31 38.85 10.07
C LEU A 16 -36.84 38.64 10.47
N THR A 17 -36.49 38.83 11.74
CA THR A 17 -35.15 38.55 12.25
C THR A 17 -34.82 37.06 12.20
N LEU A 18 -35.78 36.17 12.52
CA LEU A 18 -35.55 34.72 12.40
C LEU A 18 -35.36 34.29 10.95
N VAL A 19 -36.14 34.82 10.00
CA VAL A 19 -35.97 34.54 8.56
C VAL A 19 -34.64 35.07 8.04
N ILE A 20 -34.20 36.26 8.44
CA ILE A 20 -32.92 36.83 8.01
C ILE A 20 -31.74 36.05 8.61
N VAL A 21 -31.80 35.64 9.89
CA VAL A 21 -30.75 34.81 10.52
C VAL A 21 -30.75 33.39 9.93
N SER A 22 -31.91 32.82 9.59
CA SER A 22 -31.97 31.53 8.89
C SER A 22 -31.45 31.63 7.46
N LEU A 23 -31.76 32.72 6.73
CA LEU A 23 -31.23 32.96 5.38
C LEU A 23 -29.72 33.19 5.42
N LEU A 24 -29.20 33.91 6.41
CA LEU A 24 -27.76 34.11 6.61
C LEU A 24 -27.04 32.80 6.97
N VAL A 25 -27.65 31.95 7.81
CA VAL A 25 -27.07 30.64 8.15
C VAL A 25 -27.13 29.66 6.96
N VAL A 26 -28.18 29.72 6.13
CA VAL A 26 -28.26 28.93 4.88
C VAL A 26 -27.26 29.43 3.83
N VAL A 27 -27.06 30.75 3.70
CA VAL A 27 -26.08 31.34 2.76
C VAL A 27 -24.63 31.15 3.22
N LEU A 28 -24.37 31.05 4.54
CA LEU A 28 -23.04 30.71 5.08
C LEU A 28 -22.74 29.20 5.08
N SER A 29 -23.74 28.34 4.83
CA SER A 29 -23.57 26.88 4.80
C SER A 29 -23.43 26.27 3.39
N VAL A 30 -23.47 27.09 2.33
CA VAL A 30 -23.22 26.62 0.96
C VAL A 30 -22.35 27.61 0.20
N SER A 31 -21.10 27.75 0.65
CA SER A 31 -20.00 28.21 -0.19
C SER A 31 -18.86 27.20 -0.15
N LEU A 32 -19.17 25.92 -0.36
CA LEU A 32 -18.26 25.12 -1.17
C LEU A 32 -18.43 25.63 -2.59
N ALA A 33 -17.65 26.64 -2.94
CA ALA A 33 -17.47 26.95 -4.34
C ALA A 33 -16.73 25.78 -4.96
N TYR A 34 -17.50 24.85 -5.53
CA TYR A 34 -17.00 23.82 -6.42
C TYR A 34 -16.61 24.54 -7.71
N PHE A 35 -15.44 25.16 -7.74
CA PHE A 35 -14.89 25.69 -8.97
C PHE A 35 -14.30 24.52 -9.74
N THR A 36 -15.08 23.93 -10.65
CA THR A 36 -14.50 23.15 -11.75
C THR A 36 -13.81 24.13 -12.68
N THR A 37 -12.57 24.51 -12.37
CA THR A 37 -11.71 25.26 -13.28
C THR A 37 -11.29 24.34 -14.42
N GLN A 38 -11.97 24.45 -15.56
CA GLN A 38 -11.56 23.79 -16.78
C GLN A 38 -10.44 24.63 -17.44
N ILE A 39 -9.19 24.16 -17.33
CA ILE A 39 -8.01 24.82 -17.91
C ILE A 39 -7.87 24.36 -19.38
N ILE A 40 -8.32 25.20 -20.31
CA ILE A 40 -8.11 25.02 -21.75
C ILE A 40 -7.19 26.14 -22.24
N GLY A 41 -5.91 25.82 -22.43
CA GLY A 41 -4.92 26.75 -22.94
C GLY A 41 -4.88 26.78 -24.46
N LYS A 42 -5.07 27.96 -25.05
CA LYS A 42 -4.42 28.35 -26.31
C LYS A 42 -3.97 29.80 -26.21
N GLY A 43 -2.66 30.01 -26.10
CA GLY A 43 -1.99 31.29 -26.34
C GLY A 43 -2.26 32.39 -25.32
N LYS A 44 -1.24 32.64 -24.48
CA LYS A 44 -1.03 33.79 -23.59
C LYS A 44 -1.88 33.83 -22.30
N THR A 45 -1.14 34.07 -21.21
CA THR A 45 -1.51 34.44 -19.82
C THR A 45 -2.78 33.81 -19.24
N VAL A 46 -2.61 32.88 -18.30
CA VAL A 46 -3.72 32.36 -17.48
C VAL A 46 -3.83 33.21 -16.22
N ASP A 47 -4.79 34.15 -16.18
CA ASP A 47 -5.18 34.86 -14.96
C ASP A 47 -6.27 34.06 -14.23
N VAL A 48 -5.93 33.49 -13.07
CA VAL A 48 -6.91 32.89 -12.15
C VAL A 48 -7.27 33.94 -11.10
N SER A 49 -8.34 34.71 -11.31
CA SER A 49 -8.80 35.71 -10.34
C SER A 49 -9.83 35.12 -9.36
N SER A 50 -9.33 34.61 -8.24
CA SER A 50 -10.03 34.78 -6.96
C SER A 50 -9.31 35.90 -6.23
N ALA A 51 -10.01 36.82 -5.57
CA ALA A 51 -9.50 38.14 -5.14
C ALA A 51 -8.23 38.19 -4.26
N ASN A 52 -7.64 37.03 -3.91
CA ASN A 52 -6.40 36.90 -3.14
C ASN A 52 -5.34 35.96 -3.77
N LEU A 53 -5.59 35.34 -4.92
CA LEU A 53 -4.64 34.44 -5.61
C LEU A 53 -4.26 35.01 -6.97
N GLN A 54 -2.97 35.24 -7.21
CA GLN A 54 -2.44 35.69 -8.50
C GLN A 54 -1.14 34.95 -8.78
N ILE A 55 -1.24 33.77 -9.39
CA ILE A 55 -0.08 32.98 -9.82
C ILE A 55 0.05 33.11 -11.33
N VAL A 56 1.21 33.53 -11.80
CA VAL A 56 1.50 33.62 -13.24
C VAL A 56 2.42 32.46 -13.63
N PHE A 57 1.94 31.63 -14.56
CA PHE A 57 2.75 30.60 -15.22
C PHE A 57 3.07 31.06 -16.64
N THR A 58 4.35 31.18 -16.96
CA THR A 58 4.80 31.51 -18.31
C THR A 58 5.68 30.40 -18.87
N ASP A 59 5.33 29.93 -20.06
CA ASP A 59 6.10 28.93 -20.81
C ASP A 59 6.30 29.43 -22.24
N SER A 60 7.51 29.26 -22.77
CA SER A 60 7.86 29.63 -24.14
C SER A 60 7.36 28.63 -25.19
N ASP A 61 7.25 27.33 -24.84
CA ASP A 61 6.72 26.25 -25.69
C ASP A 61 6.52 24.98 -24.83
N GLY A 62 5.37 24.89 -24.16
CA GLY A 62 5.13 23.85 -23.16
C GLY A 62 4.94 22.44 -23.68
N ALA A 63 4.87 22.26 -25.00
CA ALA A 63 4.79 20.95 -25.61
C ALA A 63 6.12 20.20 -25.44
N ILE A 64 6.06 19.07 -24.73
CA ILE A 64 7.10 18.05 -24.78
C ILE A 64 6.71 17.20 -25.99
N SER A 65 7.44 17.31 -27.09
CA SER A 65 7.27 16.40 -28.23
C SER A 65 8.63 16.11 -28.83
N GLY A 66 9.09 14.87 -28.71
CA GLY A 66 10.22 14.36 -29.48
C GLY A 66 9.71 13.46 -30.59
N SER A 67 9.92 13.84 -31.85
CA SER A 67 9.87 12.89 -32.97
C SER A 67 11.23 12.21 -33.07
N ASN A 68 11.26 10.87 -33.11
CA ASN A 68 12.48 10.07 -33.24
C ASN A 68 13.47 10.27 -32.08
N ILE A 69 13.01 10.06 -30.84
CA ILE A 69 13.89 10.01 -29.67
C ILE A 69 14.76 8.75 -29.78
N GLU A 70 16.06 8.96 -29.97
CA GLU A 70 17.09 7.92 -30.14
C GLU A 70 18.13 8.03 -29.01
N PRO A 71 18.90 6.96 -28.71
CA PRO A 71 19.92 7.00 -27.67
C PRO A 71 20.85 8.23 -27.80
N GLY A 72 20.99 9.00 -26.72
CA GLY A 72 21.72 10.27 -26.70
C GLY A 72 20.85 11.53 -26.88
N TRP A 73 19.56 11.36 -27.18
CA TRP A 73 18.62 12.47 -27.27
C TRP A 73 18.52 13.26 -25.96
N ASN A 74 18.44 14.58 -26.07
CA ASN A 74 18.16 15.47 -24.94
C ASN A 74 17.37 16.70 -25.41
N THR A 75 16.57 17.27 -24.51
CA THR A 75 15.88 18.54 -24.71
C THR A 75 15.66 19.23 -23.38
N THR A 76 15.47 20.54 -23.41
CA THR A 76 15.26 21.35 -22.22
C THR A 76 14.05 22.23 -22.39
N LYS A 77 13.25 22.34 -21.34
CA LYS A 77 12.09 23.25 -21.26
C LYS A 77 12.26 24.18 -20.08
N THR A 78 11.85 25.42 -20.24
CA THR A 78 11.94 26.45 -19.19
C THR A 78 10.58 27.06 -18.95
N PHE A 79 10.23 27.28 -17.69
CA PHE A 79 9.01 27.97 -17.31
C PHE A 79 9.25 28.84 -16.08
N THR A 80 8.37 29.82 -15.88
CA THR A 80 8.40 30.69 -14.71
C THR A 80 7.12 30.54 -13.89
N VAL A 81 7.26 30.64 -12.57
CA VAL A 81 6.14 30.74 -11.63
C VAL A 81 6.35 31.97 -10.79
N GLU A 82 5.38 32.88 -10.82
CA GLU A 82 5.41 34.10 -10.03
C GLU A 82 4.26 34.12 -9.03
N ASN A 83 4.55 34.41 -7.77
CA ASN A 83 3.55 34.52 -6.72
C ASN A 83 3.22 35.99 -6.41
N ASN A 84 2.20 36.52 -7.07
CA ASN A 84 1.63 37.85 -6.81
C ASN A 84 0.47 37.81 -5.80
N SER A 85 0.27 36.68 -5.12
CA SER A 85 -0.74 36.57 -4.06
C SER A 85 -0.28 37.26 -2.76
N LYS A 86 -1.17 37.31 -1.76
CA LYS A 86 -0.88 37.94 -0.46
C LYS A 86 -0.23 36.99 0.56
N SER A 87 -0.04 35.73 0.20
CA SER A 87 0.52 34.70 1.08
C SER A 87 1.44 33.75 0.32
N GLU A 88 2.18 32.92 1.06
CA GLU A 88 2.86 31.78 0.44
C GLU A 88 1.85 30.93 -0.33
N TYR A 89 2.25 30.44 -1.51
CA TYR A 89 1.45 29.52 -2.31
C TYR A 89 2.20 28.21 -2.50
N LYS A 90 1.43 27.11 -2.61
CA LYS A 90 1.96 25.79 -2.93
C LYS A 90 1.39 25.32 -4.25
N TYR A 91 2.23 24.81 -5.12
CA TYR A 91 1.83 24.28 -6.42
C TYR A 91 2.52 22.96 -6.74
N ASN A 92 1.87 22.19 -7.61
CA ASN A 92 2.47 21.02 -8.22
C ASN A 92 3.06 21.39 -9.58
N ILE A 93 4.20 20.80 -9.94
CA ILE A 93 4.74 20.84 -11.31
C ILE A 93 4.21 19.60 -12.04
N VAL A 94 3.54 19.78 -13.17
CA VAL A 94 2.76 18.72 -13.82
C VAL A 94 3.05 18.66 -15.33
N ILE A 95 3.13 17.46 -15.89
CA ILE A 95 2.98 17.23 -17.33
C ILE A 95 1.53 16.81 -17.59
N LYS A 96 0.79 17.66 -18.29
CA LYS A 96 -0.58 17.39 -18.76
C LYS A 96 -0.52 16.36 -19.87
N ASP A 97 -1.46 15.42 -19.83
CA ASP A 97 -1.63 14.46 -20.92
C ASP A 97 -0.31 13.72 -21.26
N LEU A 98 0.49 13.39 -20.23
CA LEU A 98 1.75 12.68 -20.41
C LEU A 98 1.46 11.32 -21.06
N LEU A 99 2.04 11.12 -22.25
CA LEU A 99 2.10 9.83 -22.93
C LEU A 99 3.56 9.43 -23.03
N ASN A 100 3.94 8.33 -22.38
CA ASN A 100 5.29 7.78 -22.43
C ASN A 100 5.20 6.27 -22.67
N THR A 101 5.38 5.87 -23.93
CA THR A 101 5.22 4.47 -24.36
C THR A 101 6.54 3.70 -24.42
N PHE A 102 7.65 4.27 -23.95
CA PHE A 102 8.94 3.59 -23.86
C PHE A 102 8.84 2.35 -22.96
N VAL A 103 9.57 1.31 -23.28
CA VAL A 103 9.62 0.03 -22.58
C VAL A 103 10.81 -0.02 -21.61
N THR A 104 11.98 0.48 -22.01
CA THR A 104 13.17 0.41 -21.14
C THR A 104 13.05 1.33 -19.93
N ASN A 105 13.56 0.89 -18.77
CA ASN A 105 13.59 1.69 -17.54
C ASN A 105 15.01 2.20 -17.30
N GLY A 106 15.17 3.36 -16.68
CA GLY A 106 16.47 3.97 -16.40
C GLY A 106 17.02 4.87 -17.51
N TYR A 107 16.44 4.86 -18.70
CA TYR A 107 17.02 5.56 -19.87
C TYR A 107 16.33 6.87 -20.22
N LEU A 108 15.00 6.88 -20.28
CA LEU A 108 14.22 8.09 -20.54
C LEU A 108 13.93 8.83 -19.23
N GLN A 109 14.66 9.90 -18.98
CA GLN A 109 14.74 10.57 -17.69
C GLN A 109 14.44 12.07 -17.77
N TYR A 110 14.14 12.66 -16.61
CA TYR A 110 14.01 14.10 -16.42
C TYR A 110 14.76 14.60 -15.18
N LYS A 111 15.16 15.88 -15.18
CA LYS A 111 15.71 16.59 -14.03
C LYS A 111 15.19 18.02 -13.99
N ILE A 112 14.67 18.43 -12.83
CA ILE A 112 14.19 19.79 -12.60
C ILE A 112 15.27 20.56 -11.83
N THR A 113 15.68 21.70 -12.36
CA THR A 113 16.50 22.67 -11.67
C THR A 113 15.80 24.03 -11.64
N SER A 114 16.20 24.87 -10.70
CA SER A 114 15.62 26.19 -10.53
C SER A 114 16.67 27.19 -10.07
N THR A 115 16.40 28.47 -10.32
CA THR A 115 17.19 29.60 -9.79
C THR A 115 16.79 29.91 -8.34
N ASN A 116 17.48 30.80 -7.61
CA ASN A 116 16.99 31.40 -6.35
C ASN A 116 16.38 30.45 -5.29
N ASP A 117 17.02 29.30 -5.02
CA ASP A 117 16.63 28.34 -3.97
C ASP A 117 15.23 27.67 -4.11
N GLY A 118 14.65 27.68 -5.31
CA GLY A 118 13.42 26.92 -5.59
C GLY A 118 13.61 25.40 -5.57
N TYR A 119 12.54 24.65 -5.89
CA TYR A 119 12.62 23.18 -6.01
C TYR A 119 13.71 22.73 -7.00
N ASN A 120 14.60 21.85 -6.53
CA ASN A 120 15.71 21.31 -7.30
C ASN A 120 15.81 19.80 -7.10
N MET A 121 16.12 19.07 -8.16
CA MET A 121 16.46 17.65 -8.12
C MET A 121 17.99 17.50 -8.15
N THR A 122 18.53 16.60 -7.33
CA THR A 122 19.96 16.26 -7.34
C THR A 122 20.30 15.37 -8.54
N GLU A 123 19.47 14.37 -8.80
CA GLU A 123 19.67 13.33 -9.81
C GLU A 123 18.54 13.32 -10.84
N PHE A 124 18.80 12.65 -11.97
CA PHE A 124 17.78 12.35 -12.96
C PHE A 124 16.84 11.26 -12.44
N LYS A 125 15.56 11.34 -12.83
CA LYS A 125 14.56 10.30 -12.56
C LYS A 125 13.90 9.86 -13.84
N ASP A 126 13.46 8.61 -13.89
CA ASP A 126 12.69 8.11 -15.01
C ASP A 126 11.40 8.91 -15.20
N ILE A 127 11.07 9.21 -16.45
CA ILE A 127 9.77 9.76 -16.80
C ILE A 127 8.73 8.64 -16.55
N PRO A 128 7.65 8.91 -15.79
CA PRO A 128 6.60 7.92 -15.57
C PRO A 128 6.06 7.38 -16.90
N LYS A 129 5.88 6.06 -16.97
CA LYS A 129 5.32 5.37 -18.14
C LYS A 129 3.81 5.59 -18.20
N SER A 130 3.25 5.62 -19.40
CA SER A 130 1.80 5.67 -19.59
C SER A 130 1.38 5.08 -20.95
N SER A 131 0.35 4.25 -20.92
CA SER A 131 -0.27 3.64 -22.12
C SER A 131 -1.33 4.54 -22.76
N ALA A 132 -1.81 5.55 -22.03
CA ALA A 132 -2.74 6.57 -22.48
C ALA A 132 -2.37 7.93 -21.86
N PRO A 133 -2.75 9.06 -22.50
CA PRO A 133 -2.46 10.38 -21.95
C PRO A 133 -3.04 10.55 -20.53
N LYS A 134 -2.17 10.89 -19.57
CA LYS A 134 -2.56 11.09 -18.17
C LYS A 134 -1.78 12.23 -17.53
N ASN A 135 -2.45 13.08 -16.77
CA ASN A 135 -1.79 14.12 -15.98
C ASN A 135 -0.83 13.48 -14.96
N THR A 136 0.42 13.94 -14.97
CA THR A 136 1.49 13.38 -14.15
C THR A 136 2.19 14.48 -13.37
N ILE A 137 2.14 14.40 -12.05
CA ILE A 137 2.82 15.33 -11.16
C ILE A 137 4.29 14.92 -11.03
N LEU A 138 5.21 15.82 -11.39
CA LEU A 138 6.65 15.64 -11.26
C LEU A 138 7.18 16.10 -9.90
N ALA A 139 6.59 17.16 -9.34
CA ALA A 139 6.91 17.68 -8.01
C ALA A 139 5.63 18.09 -7.29
N TYR A 140 5.47 17.60 -6.06
CA TYR A 140 4.30 17.87 -5.22
C TYR A 140 4.57 19.07 -4.29
N SER A 141 3.58 19.96 -4.17
CA SER A 141 3.52 21.02 -3.15
C SER A 141 4.80 21.86 -3.01
N VAL A 142 5.38 22.28 -4.14
CA VAL A 142 6.48 23.24 -4.17
C VAL A 142 5.99 24.57 -3.60
N SER A 143 6.70 25.11 -2.61
CA SER A 143 6.32 26.35 -1.92
C SER A 143 6.99 27.56 -2.57
N ILE A 144 6.25 28.65 -2.75
CA ILE A 144 6.76 29.92 -3.29
C ILE A 144 6.32 31.10 -2.41
N PRO A 145 7.26 31.87 -1.84
CA PRO A 145 6.94 33.05 -1.04
C PRO A 145 6.27 34.17 -1.83
N VAL A 146 5.65 35.12 -1.14
CA VAL A 146 5.01 36.30 -1.74
C VAL A 146 6.03 37.15 -2.50
N GLY A 147 5.66 37.59 -3.70
CA GLY A 147 6.46 38.48 -4.54
C GLY A 147 7.68 37.81 -5.18
N VAL A 148 7.81 36.49 -5.07
CA VAL A 148 8.92 35.74 -5.66
C VAL A 148 8.55 35.29 -7.07
N THR A 149 9.48 35.49 -8.01
CA THR A 149 9.47 34.86 -9.32
C THR A 149 10.52 33.77 -9.36
N GLN A 150 10.08 32.56 -9.70
CA GLN A 150 10.89 31.37 -9.76
C GLN A 150 11.05 30.91 -11.21
N ASN A 151 12.29 30.82 -11.68
CA ASN A 151 12.59 30.24 -13.00
C ASN A 151 13.00 28.78 -12.85
N TYR A 152 12.41 27.92 -13.66
CA TYR A 152 12.68 26.48 -13.72
C TYR A 152 13.21 26.07 -15.08
N THR A 153 14.06 25.04 -15.04
CA THR A 153 14.58 24.33 -16.19
C THR A 153 14.31 22.83 -15.97
N ILE A 154 13.56 22.21 -16.88
CA ILE A 154 13.39 20.76 -16.93
C ILE A 154 14.19 20.21 -18.11
N GLU A 155 15.20 19.43 -17.79
CA GLU A 155 15.96 18.66 -18.77
C GLU A 155 15.32 17.29 -18.93
N PHE A 156 15.10 16.86 -20.16
CA PHE A 156 14.71 15.51 -20.53
C PHE A 156 15.82 14.88 -21.36
N LYS A 157 16.14 13.61 -21.11
CA LYS A 157 17.15 12.88 -21.88
C LYS A 157 16.78 11.42 -22.06
N TYR A 158 17.26 10.82 -23.15
CA TYR A 158 17.27 9.39 -23.36
C TYR A 158 18.72 8.93 -23.39
N ALA A 159 19.19 8.32 -22.29
CA ALA A 159 20.58 7.92 -22.13
C ALA A 159 20.97 6.82 -23.12
N ASN A 160 22.19 6.91 -23.67
CA ASN A 160 22.77 5.87 -24.52
C ASN A 160 23.55 4.88 -23.66
N ASP A 161 23.37 3.58 -23.93
CA ASP A 161 24.08 2.49 -23.27
C ASP A 161 24.37 1.37 -24.27
N GLU A 162 25.63 1.28 -24.68
CA GLU A 162 26.09 0.31 -25.69
C GLU A 162 26.05 -1.15 -25.19
N SER A 163 25.79 -1.38 -23.90
CA SER A 163 25.69 -2.71 -23.31
C SER A 163 24.27 -3.28 -23.25
N VAL A 164 23.26 -2.47 -23.59
CA VAL A 164 21.84 -2.85 -23.53
C VAL A 164 21.18 -2.64 -24.89
N ASP A 165 20.37 -3.62 -25.31
CA ASP A 165 19.55 -3.47 -26.51
C ASP A 165 18.39 -2.51 -26.25
N GLN A 166 18.49 -1.30 -26.81
CA GLN A 166 17.48 -0.24 -26.71
C GLN A 166 16.53 -0.22 -27.93
N SER A 167 16.59 -1.22 -28.82
CA SER A 167 15.80 -1.24 -30.06
C SER A 167 14.29 -1.41 -29.82
N ASP A 168 13.88 -1.97 -28.67
CA ASP A 168 12.48 -2.07 -28.25
C ASP A 168 11.79 -0.69 -28.10
N ASP A 169 12.57 0.37 -27.93
CA ASP A 169 12.09 1.74 -27.81
C ASP A 169 11.99 2.48 -29.15
N MET A 170 12.38 1.84 -30.25
CA MET A 170 12.21 2.41 -31.59
C MET A 170 10.72 2.67 -31.89
N GLY A 171 10.42 3.91 -32.28
CA GLY A 171 9.06 4.34 -32.62
C GLY A 171 8.14 4.58 -31.41
N LYS A 172 8.65 4.48 -30.17
CA LYS A 172 7.90 4.88 -28.97
C LYS A 172 7.79 6.39 -28.89
N LYS A 173 6.82 6.86 -28.08
CA LYS A 173 6.37 8.25 -28.05
C LYS A 173 6.51 8.82 -26.65
N LEU A 174 7.02 10.04 -26.59
CA LEU A 174 6.93 10.93 -25.44
C LEU A 174 6.15 12.18 -25.87
N SER A 175 5.02 12.44 -25.21
CA SER A 175 4.28 13.68 -25.39
C SER A 175 3.69 14.21 -24.09
N GLY A 176 3.45 15.51 -24.01
CA GLY A 176 2.70 16.13 -22.93
C GLY A 176 2.83 17.65 -22.95
N THR A 177 2.23 18.34 -21.98
CA THR A 177 2.34 19.80 -21.85
C THR A 177 2.67 20.20 -20.42
N LEU A 178 3.72 21.00 -20.21
CA LEU A 178 4.06 21.51 -18.88
C LEU A 178 3.03 22.52 -18.38
N PHE A 179 2.65 22.38 -17.11
CA PHE A 179 1.81 23.34 -16.40
C PHE A 179 1.96 23.17 -14.89
N ILE A 180 1.26 24.03 -14.15
CA ILE A 180 1.16 23.93 -12.68
C ILE A 180 -0.30 23.75 -12.25
N THR A 181 -0.49 23.14 -11.08
CA THR A 181 -1.79 23.06 -10.40
C THR A 181 -1.63 23.46 -8.94
N GLU A 182 -2.74 23.65 -8.23
CA GLU A 182 -2.71 23.81 -6.77
C GLU A 182 -1.96 22.65 -6.11
N GLY A 183 -1.16 22.98 -5.09
CA GLY A 183 -0.32 22.02 -4.39
C GLY A 183 -1.16 20.96 -3.69
N THR A 184 -0.82 19.70 -3.92
CA THR A 184 -1.43 18.57 -3.21
C THR A 184 -0.37 17.76 -2.49
N GLU A 185 -0.75 17.08 -1.41
CA GLU A 185 0.15 16.15 -0.76
C GLU A 185 0.47 14.96 -1.68
N GLN A 186 1.71 14.48 -1.62
CA GLN A 186 2.05 13.22 -2.29
C GLN A 186 1.25 12.08 -1.63
N PRO A 187 0.51 11.28 -2.42
CA PRO A 187 -0.31 10.19 -1.90
C PRO A 187 0.53 9.17 -1.15
N THR A 188 -0.05 8.58 -0.11
CA THR A 188 0.53 7.39 0.51
C THR A 188 0.16 6.15 -0.29
N LEU A 189 0.88 5.04 -0.07
CA LEU A 189 0.51 3.76 -0.68
C LEU A 189 -0.94 3.38 -0.37
N LEU A 190 -1.38 3.60 0.87
CA LEU A 190 -2.75 3.32 1.28
C LEU A 190 -3.75 4.23 0.55
N SER A 191 -3.52 5.55 0.47
CA SER A 191 -4.47 6.43 -0.22
C SER A 191 -4.55 6.13 -1.72
N GLN A 192 -3.42 5.78 -2.33
CA GLN A 192 -3.39 5.37 -3.73
C GLN A 192 -4.15 4.07 -3.95
N LEU A 193 -3.92 3.06 -3.09
CA LEU A 193 -4.64 1.79 -3.12
C LEU A 193 -6.16 2.01 -3.05
N LEU A 194 -6.64 2.85 -2.13
CA LEU A 194 -8.07 3.14 -2.01
C LEU A 194 -8.64 3.91 -3.23
N ALA A 195 -7.81 4.71 -3.90
CA ALA A 195 -8.22 5.44 -5.10
C ALA A 195 -8.32 4.54 -6.34
N ASP A 196 -7.42 3.57 -6.49
CA ASP A 196 -7.39 2.67 -7.64
C ASP A 196 -8.49 1.60 -7.57
N LYS A 197 -8.83 1.14 -6.36
CA LYS A 197 -9.82 0.09 -6.14
C LYS A 197 -11.22 0.70 -6.06
N SER A 198 -11.80 0.93 -7.24
CA SER A 198 -13.08 1.62 -7.42
C SER A 198 -14.28 0.92 -6.78
N THR A 199 -14.16 -0.38 -6.44
CA THR A 199 -15.23 -1.17 -5.83
C THR A 199 -14.84 -1.60 -4.42
N VAL A 200 -15.70 -1.34 -3.44
CA VAL A 200 -15.54 -1.83 -2.06
C VAL A 200 -16.77 -2.67 -1.68
N LEU A 201 -16.54 -3.91 -1.28
CA LEU A 201 -17.58 -4.88 -0.91
C LEU A 201 -17.46 -5.31 0.56
N THR A 202 -18.52 -5.92 1.09
CA THR A 202 -18.50 -6.60 2.39
C THR A 202 -18.84 -8.07 2.16
N ARG A 203 -18.00 -8.97 2.66
CA ARG A 203 -18.29 -10.42 2.64
C ARG A 203 -18.97 -10.80 3.94
N THR A 204 -20.16 -11.37 3.84
CA THR A 204 -20.96 -11.80 5.00
C THR A 204 -20.95 -13.31 5.22
N ASP A 205 -20.54 -14.09 4.21
CA ASP A 205 -20.48 -15.55 4.26
C ASP A 205 -19.06 -16.05 3.99
N PHE A 206 -18.51 -16.79 4.96
CA PHE A 206 -17.20 -17.46 4.88
C PHE A 206 -17.32 -18.98 4.87
N SER A 207 -18.54 -19.51 4.71
CA SER A 207 -18.81 -20.95 4.60
C SER A 207 -18.51 -21.52 3.21
N THR A 208 -18.38 -20.65 2.20
CA THR A 208 -17.96 -21.02 0.84
C THR A 208 -16.63 -20.39 0.48
N VAL A 209 -15.88 -21.04 -0.41
CA VAL A 209 -14.70 -20.42 -1.03
C VAL A 209 -15.09 -19.19 -1.85
N LEU A 210 -14.15 -18.27 -2.03
CA LEU A 210 -14.27 -17.14 -2.96
C LEU A 210 -13.08 -17.18 -3.89
N THR A 211 -13.30 -17.55 -5.15
CA THR A 211 -12.24 -17.73 -6.17
C THR A 211 -12.47 -16.91 -7.44
N ASN A 212 -13.55 -16.12 -7.49
CA ASN A 212 -13.86 -15.27 -8.64
C ASN A 212 -12.78 -14.20 -8.83
N ASP A 213 -12.57 -13.80 -10.08
CA ASP A 213 -11.71 -12.66 -10.42
C ASP A 213 -12.26 -11.38 -9.79
N ASN A 214 -11.42 -10.68 -9.03
CA ASN A 214 -11.79 -9.50 -8.23
C ASN A 214 -10.79 -8.37 -8.42
N THR A 215 -10.49 -8.02 -9.67
CA THR A 215 -9.67 -6.85 -10.00
C THR A 215 -10.41 -5.56 -9.63
N ASN A 216 -9.69 -4.50 -9.24
CA ASN A 216 -10.23 -3.21 -8.82
C ASN A 216 -11.20 -3.28 -7.62
N THR A 217 -11.17 -4.39 -6.87
CA THR A 217 -12.11 -4.66 -5.78
C THR A 217 -11.37 -4.86 -4.47
N LEU A 218 -11.78 -4.11 -3.44
CA LEU A 218 -11.44 -4.38 -2.05
C LEU A 218 -12.66 -4.92 -1.32
N TYR A 219 -12.41 -5.74 -0.31
CA TYR A 219 -13.39 -6.05 0.70
C TYR A 219 -13.07 -5.29 1.99
N THR A 220 -14.05 -5.09 2.85
CA THR A 220 -13.86 -4.41 4.14
C THR A 220 -14.28 -5.26 5.32
N SER A 221 -13.59 -5.07 6.45
CA SER A 221 -13.86 -5.69 7.74
C SER A 221 -13.42 -4.73 8.86
N THR A 222 -13.37 -5.23 10.09
CA THR A 222 -12.94 -4.48 11.27
C THR A 222 -11.75 -5.17 11.94
N GLU A 223 -10.79 -4.39 12.42
CA GLU A 223 -9.72 -4.81 13.34
C GLU A 223 -9.57 -3.72 14.40
N ASP A 224 -9.63 -4.07 15.68
CA ASP A 224 -9.54 -3.13 16.80
C ASP A 224 -10.54 -1.96 16.66
N SER A 225 -11.78 -2.30 16.30
CA SER A 225 -12.87 -1.34 16.03
C SER A 225 -12.60 -0.33 14.90
N LYS A 226 -11.55 -0.55 14.07
CA LYS A 226 -11.21 0.30 12.92
C LYS A 226 -11.50 -0.44 11.62
N THR A 227 -12.02 0.29 10.64
CA THR A 227 -12.22 -0.22 9.29
C THR A 227 -10.89 -0.60 8.66
N VAL A 228 -10.81 -1.82 8.15
CA VAL A 228 -9.70 -2.33 7.36
C VAL A 228 -10.18 -2.85 6.01
N TYR A 229 -9.26 -2.93 5.05
CA TYR A 229 -9.51 -3.37 3.69
C TYR A 229 -8.65 -4.58 3.36
N TYR A 230 -9.17 -5.52 2.58
CA TYR A 230 -8.44 -6.73 2.20
C TYR A 230 -8.77 -7.19 0.79
N PHE A 231 -7.86 -7.97 0.22
CA PHE A 231 -8.05 -8.60 -1.09
C PHE A 231 -8.61 -10.00 -0.91
N ALA A 232 -9.57 -10.38 -1.76
CA ALA A 232 -10.16 -11.72 -1.74
C ALA A 232 -10.52 -12.20 -3.15
N GLY A 233 -10.61 -13.51 -3.34
CA GLY A 233 -10.76 -14.11 -4.67
C GLY A 233 -9.46 -14.08 -5.46
N ASN A 234 -9.58 -14.14 -6.78
CA ASN A 234 -8.44 -14.00 -7.67
C ASN A 234 -8.18 -12.52 -7.99
N ALA A 235 -7.57 -11.81 -7.05
CA ALA A 235 -7.10 -10.44 -7.25
C ALA A 235 -5.82 -10.44 -8.12
N THR A 236 -5.85 -9.70 -9.23
CA THR A 236 -4.72 -9.61 -10.17
C THR A 236 -3.92 -8.31 -10.01
N ASP A 237 -4.43 -7.37 -9.22
CA ASP A 237 -3.95 -6.00 -9.04
C ASP A 237 -3.54 -5.67 -7.58
N ASN A 238 -3.04 -6.67 -6.86
CA ASN A 238 -2.52 -6.56 -5.49
C ASN A 238 -1.01 -6.85 -5.38
N TRP A 239 -0.23 -6.57 -6.42
CA TRP A 239 1.23 -6.71 -6.43
C TRP A 239 1.95 -5.49 -5.89
N VAL A 240 3.01 -5.72 -5.13
CA VAL A 240 3.95 -4.70 -4.65
C VAL A 240 5.37 -5.15 -4.96
N LYS A 241 6.18 -4.24 -5.49
CA LYS A 241 7.64 -4.42 -5.61
C LYS A 241 8.31 -3.57 -4.54
N PHE A 242 8.92 -4.22 -3.54
CA PHE A 242 9.48 -3.55 -2.38
C PHE A 242 10.65 -4.34 -1.81
N GLY A 243 11.79 -3.68 -1.60
CA GLY A 243 12.97 -4.32 -1.04
C GLY A 243 13.83 -5.04 -2.08
N LYS A 244 15.03 -5.41 -1.66
CA LYS A 244 15.98 -6.20 -2.45
C LYS A 244 16.50 -7.37 -1.63
N ASN A 245 16.84 -8.49 -2.26
CA ASN A 245 17.47 -9.62 -1.58
C ASN A 245 18.98 -9.39 -1.39
N ALA A 246 19.67 -10.32 -0.73
CA ALA A 246 21.12 -10.28 -0.50
C ALA A 246 21.92 -10.08 -1.81
N SER A 247 21.45 -10.69 -2.90
CA SER A 247 21.99 -10.60 -4.26
C SER A 247 21.53 -9.36 -5.05
N ASN A 248 20.93 -8.37 -4.40
CA ASN A 248 20.41 -7.12 -4.99
C ASN A 248 19.25 -7.26 -6.00
N GLN A 249 18.61 -8.43 -6.07
CA GLN A 249 17.40 -8.62 -6.89
C GLN A 249 16.19 -8.02 -6.19
N ASP A 250 15.27 -7.42 -6.96
CA ASP A 250 14.02 -6.87 -6.45
C ASP A 250 13.15 -7.97 -5.82
N LEU A 251 12.44 -7.62 -4.75
CA LEU A 251 11.49 -8.51 -4.08
C LEU A 251 10.05 -8.14 -4.42
N TYR A 252 9.24 -9.17 -4.66
CA TYR A 252 7.83 -9.05 -5.01
C TYR A 252 6.94 -9.60 -3.89
N TRP A 253 5.80 -8.95 -3.72
CA TRP A 253 4.86 -9.23 -2.65
C TRP A 253 3.43 -9.13 -3.14
N ARG A 254 2.53 -9.78 -2.40
CA ARG A 254 1.07 -9.66 -2.57
C ARG A 254 0.48 -8.89 -1.38
N ILE A 255 -0.36 -7.91 -1.62
CA ILE A 255 -1.08 -7.22 -0.55
C ILE A 255 -2.14 -8.18 0.00
N ILE A 256 -2.09 -8.41 1.31
CA ILE A 256 -3.09 -9.18 2.05
C ILE A 256 -4.24 -8.26 2.42
N ARG A 257 -3.90 -7.20 3.16
CA ARG A 257 -4.86 -6.28 3.79
C ARG A 257 -4.19 -4.99 4.28
N THR A 258 -4.99 -4.07 4.79
CA THR A 258 -4.56 -3.01 5.69
C THR A 258 -4.72 -3.45 7.15
N ASN A 259 -3.90 -2.91 8.03
CA ASN A 259 -4.01 -3.12 9.48
C ASN A 259 -4.69 -1.92 10.17
N SER A 260 -5.06 -2.08 11.44
CA SER A 260 -5.68 -1.05 12.28
C SER A 260 -4.78 0.17 12.54
N ASP A 261 -3.46 0.02 12.43
CA ASP A 261 -2.48 1.12 12.45
C ASP A 261 -2.30 1.80 11.07
N ARG A 262 -3.16 1.46 10.10
CA ARG A 262 -3.16 1.91 8.70
C ARG A 262 -1.95 1.46 7.89
N SER A 263 -1.12 0.55 8.40
CA SER A 263 -0.07 -0.08 7.60
C SER A 263 -0.64 -1.07 6.58
N VAL A 264 0.13 -1.38 5.53
CA VAL A 264 -0.27 -2.31 4.46
C VAL A 264 0.47 -3.64 4.63
N ARG A 265 -0.27 -4.72 4.92
CA ARG A 265 0.24 -6.08 5.13
C ARG A 265 0.54 -6.76 3.80
N LEU A 266 1.75 -7.29 3.66
CA LEU A 266 2.25 -7.94 2.47
C LEU A 266 2.63 -9.40 2.74
N LEU A 267 2.39 -10.29 1.78
CA LEU A 267 2.86 -11.67 1.73
C LEU A 267 3.99 -11.80 0.70
N TYR A 268 5.09 -12.42 1.09
CA TYR A 268 6.24 -12.64 0.21
C TYR A 268 5.89 -13.46 -1.04
N HIS A 269 6.43 -13.06 -2.20
CA HIS A 269 6.26 -13.77 -3.47
C HIS A 269 7.57 -14.16 -4.19
N GLY A 270 8.75 -13.78 -3.70
CA GLY A 270 10.01 -14.11 -4.38
C GLY A 270 10.61 -12.94 -5.15
N THR A 271 11.31 -13.25 -6.24
CA THR A 271 12.09 -12.31 -7.06
C THR A 271 11.45 -11.98 -8.42
N SER A 272 10.27 -12.53 -8.71
CA SER A 272 9.43 -12.15 -9.85
C SER A 272 7.96 -12.40 -9.53
N THR A 273 7.05 -11.83 -10.32
CA THR A 273 5.60 -12.11 -10.19
C THR A 273 5.20 -13.49 -10.73
N THR A 274 6.07 -14.13 -11.51
CA THR A 274 5.88 -15.47 -12.09
C THR A 274 6.58 -16.57 -11.31
N ALA A 275 7.17 -16.24 -10.15
CA ALA A 275 7.88 -17.21 -9.32
C ALA A 275 6.98 -18.41 -8.99
N THR A 276 7.58 -19.59 -8.98
CA THR A 276 6.93 -20.85 -8.56
C THR A 276 7.45 -21.33 -7.22
N ASP A 277 8.40 -20.60 -6.64
CA ASP A 277 9.10 -20.86 -5.39
C ASP A 277 8.98 -19.66 -4.44
N ALA A 278 7.76 -19.14 -4.27
CA ALA A 278 7.41 -17.95 -3.49
C ALA A 278 7.58 -18.11 -1.96
N TYR A 279 8.66 -18.72 -1.50
CA TYR A 279 9.01 -19.00 -0.11
C TYR A 279 10.53 -18.82 0.11
N ILE A 280 10.97 -18.63 1.35
CA ILE A 280 12.37 -18.29 1.69
C ILE A 280 13.22 -19.51 2.05
N GLY A 281 12.76 -20.70 1.66
CA GLY A 281 13.23 -22.00 2.15
C GLY A 281 12.19 -22.69 3.04
N GLU A 282 12.53 -23.89 3.50
CA GLU A 282 11.64 -24.71 4.32
C GLU A 282 12.11 -24.77 5.78
N SER A 283 11.16 -24.98 6.70
CA SER A 283 11.45 -25.16 8.12
C SER A 283 10.39 -26.00 8.80
N LYS A 284 10.73 -26.61 9.94
CA LYS A 284 9.72 -27.05 10.90
C LYS A 284 9.17 -25.82 11.62
N PHE A 285 7.90 -25.83 12.02
CA PHE A 285 7.38 -24.75 12.84
C PHE A 285 8.15 -24.66 14.18
N ASN A 286 8.19 -25.76 14.93
CA ASN A 286 9.10 -25.99 16.05
C ASN A 286 9.80 -27.34 15.87
N SER A 287 11.03 -27.46 16.38
CA SER A 287 11.82 -28.69 16.34
C SER A 287 11.27 -29.78 17.27
N SER A 288 10.73 -29.37 18.42
CA SER A 288 10.07 -30.21 19.42
C SER A 288 8.55 -30.20 19.23
N TYR A 289 7.88 -31.26 19.69
CA TYR A 289 6.44 -31.48 19.49
C TYR A 289 5.73 -32.06 20.72
N ASN A 290 6.44 -32.36 21.80
CA ASN A 290 5.88 -33.07 22.95
C ASN A 290 5.31 -32.16 24.04
N ASP A 291 4.95 -30.92 23.70
CA ASP A 291 4.35 -29.94 24.61
C ASP A 291 3.45 -28.96 23.86
N ILE A 292 2.37 -28.52 24.53
CA ILE A 292 1.42 -27.53 24.01
C ILE A 292 2.09 -26.22 23.61
N ALA A 293 3.20 -25.84 24.24
CA ALA A 293 3.95 -24.64 23.92
C ALA A 293 4.43 -24.60 22.46
N TYR A 294 4.65 -25.75 21.82
CA TYR A 294 5.22 -25.84 20.47
C TYR A 294 4.27 -25.50 19.33
N VAL A 295 2.99 -25.18 19.62
CA VAL A 295 2.09 -24.51 18.65
C VAL A 295 2.45 -23.03 18.45
N SER A 296 3.39 -22.50 19.22
CA SER A 296 3.68 -21.06 19.30
C SER A 296 4.84 -20.61 18.41
N TYR A 297 4.68 -19.43 17.80
CA TYR A 297 5.71 -18.71 17.06
C TYR A 297 6.87 -18.25 17.95
N MET A 298 6.56 -17.86 19.18
CA MET A 298 7.49 -17.79 20.30
C MET A 298 6.82 -18.45 21.50
N TYR A 299 7.59 -19.11 22.34
CA TYR A 299 7.08 -19.77 23.53
C TYR A 299 7.89 -19.41 24.78
N GLY A 300 7.29 -19.58 25.94
CA GLY A 300 7.91 -19.41 27.25
C GLY A 300 8.26 -20.74 27.89
N ASN A 301 7.82 -20.90 29.14
CA ASN A 301 7.89 -22.17 29.85
C ASN A 301 6.92 -23.22 29.25
N LEU A 302 7.20 -24.49 29.53
CA LEU A 302 6.42 -25.63 29.05
C LEU A 302 5.19 -25.93 29.95
N GLY A 303 4.31 -26.82 29.48
CA GLY A 303 3.26 -27.45 30.29
C GLY A 303 1.92 -26.74 30.30
N SER A 304 1.81 -25.50 29.81
CA SER A 304 0.50 -24.82 29.66
C SER A 304 0.55 -23.67 28.65
N VAL A 305 -0.62 -23.25 28.17
CA VAL A 305 -0.75 -22.05 27.32
C VAL A 305 -0.30 -20.78 28.06
N ALA A 306 -0.59 -20.66 29.35
CA ALA A 306 -0.17 -19.51 30.15
C ALA A 306 1.36 -19.40 30.22
N ASN A 307 2.04 -20.52 30.46
CA ASN A 307 3.49 -20.59 30.47
C ASN A 307 4.08 -20.30 29.08
N ALA A 308 3.47 -20.85 28.02
CA ALA A 308 3.91 -20.60 26.65
C ALA A 308 3.82 -19.12 26.26
N ARG A 309 2.89 -18.36 26.85
CA ARG A 309 2.69 -16.92 26.59
C ARG A 309 3.74 -15.99 27.18
N GLU A 310 4.72 -16.49 27.93
CA GLU A 310 5.85 -15.64 28.37
C GLU A 310 6.73 -15.20 27.18
N ASN A 311 6.72 -15.96 26.07
CA ASN A 311 7.37 -15.63 24.81
C ASN A 311 8.87 -15.28 24.96
N THR A 312 9.62 -16.12 25.68
CA THR A 312 11.05 -15.91 25.94
C THR A 312 11.95 -16.64 24.95
N THR A 313 11.40 -17.58 24.19
CA THR A 313 12.12 -18.48 23.28
C THR A 313 11.54 -18.40 21.87
N ASN A 314 12.42 -18.24 20.88
CA ASN A 314 12.03 -18.26 19.46
C ASN A 314 11.69 -19.70 19.02
N SER A 315 10.68 -19.83 18.16
CA SER A 315 10.48 -21.06 17.40
C SER A 315 11.58 -21.28 16.36
N THR A 316 11.66 -22.52 15.84
CA THR A 316 12.56 -22.87 14.74
C THR A 316 12.27 -22.04 13.50
N ILE A 317 11.00 -21.92 13.10
CA ILE A 317 10.60 -21.14 11.93
C ILE A 317 10.88 -19.65 12.09
N LYS A 318 10.71 -19.09 13.30
CA LYS A 318 11.06 -17.68 13.57
C LYS A 318 12.54 -17.42 13.33
N THR A 319 13.42 -18.35 13.74
CA THR A 319 14.86 -18.23 13.50
C THR A 319 15.18 -18.19 11.99
N THR A 320 14.51 -19.03 11.18
CA THR A 320 14.62 -18.99 9.71
C THR A 320 14.21 -17.62 9.14
N ILE A 321 13.09 -17.07 9.61
CA ILE A 321 12.56 -15.78 9.16
C ILE A 321 13.48 -14.62 9.56
N ASP A 322 13.94 -14.60 10.81
CA ASP A 322 14.82 -13.53 11.32
C ASP A 322 16.14 -13.49 10.54
N ASN A 323 16.76 -14.64 10.29
CA ASN A 323 18.01 -14.72 9.50
C ASN A 323 17.82 -14.21 8.06
N TRP A 324 16.70 -14.57 7.43
CA TRP A 324 16.36 -14.06 6.10
C TRP A 324 16.11 -12.54 6.15
N TYR A 325 15.40 -12.04 7.15
CA TYR A 325 15.13 -10.62 7.32
C TYR A 325 16.42 -9.80 7.41
N THR A 326 17.36 -10.22 8.25
CA THR A 326 18.63 -9.53 8.45
C THR A 326 19.42 -9.43 7.15
N SER A 327 19.49 -10.53 6.40
CA SER A 327 20.31 -10.63 5.17
C SER A 327 19.70 -9.88 3.98
N ASN A 328 18.37 -9.71 3.95
CA ASN A 328 17.66 -9.19 2.78
C ASN A 328 17.07 -7.80 3.02
N LEU A 329 16.36 -7.57 4.12
CA LEU A 329 15.70 -6.27 4.36
C LEU A 329 16.57 -5.34 5.21
N GLU A 330 17.12 -5.82 6.32
CA GLU A 330 17.90 -4.98 7.23
C GLU A 330 19.22 -4.54 6.61
N ALA A 331 20.02 -5.48 6.09
CA ALA A 331 21.30 -5.19 5.45
C ALA A 331 21.19 -4.26 4.24
N LYS A 332 19.99 -4.12 3.66
CA LYS A 332 19.69 -3.21 2.54
C LYS A 332 18.97 -1.93 2.98
N GLY A 333 18.80 -1.71 4.28
CA GLY A 333 18.23 -0.49 4.84
C GLY A 333 16.71 -0.35 4.70
N TYR A 334 15.97 -1.44 4.44
CA TYR A 334 14.52 -1.40 4.27
C TYR A 334 13.71 -1.44 5.58
N THR A 335 14.34 -1.73 6.73
CA THR A 335 13.67 -1.75 8.04
C THR A 335 12.90 -0.46 8.34
N LYS A 336 13.40 0.70 7.90
CA LYS A 336 12.78 2.01 8.16
C LYS A 336 11.38 2.16 7.54
N TYR A 337 11.02 1.36 6.55
CA TYR A 337 9.70 1.37 5.91
C TYR A 337 8.67 0.48 6.62
N LEU A 338 9.09 -0.34 7.59
CA LEU A 338 8.22 -1.34 8.20
C LEU A 338 7.55 -0.83 9.46
N SER A 339 6.26 -1.16 9.62
CA SER A 339 5.50 -0.83 10.82
C SER A 339 5.99 -1.65 12.00
N ARG A 340 6.29 -0.97 13.10
CA ARG A 340 6.66 -1.60 14.37
C ARG A 340 5.44 -1.93 15.23
N THR A 341 4.29 -1.34 14.90
CA THR A 341 3.02 -1.42 15.63
C THR A 341 2.02 -2.38 15.00
N ALA A 342 2.27 -2.87 13.79
CA ALA A 342 1.41 -3.84 13.12
C ALA A 342 1.45 -5.19 13.85
N VAL A 343 0.27 -5.65 14.30
CA VAL A 343 0.14 -6.87 15.11
C VAL A 343 0.22 -8.13 14.25
N TYR A 344 0.99 -9.12 14.69
CA TYR A 344 0.98 -10.48 14.15
C TYR A 344 0.37 -11.42 15.19
N CYS A 345 -0.86 -11.87 14.96
CA CYS A 345 -1.61 -12.61 15.98
C CYS A 345 -1.35 -14.11 15.91
N ASN A 346 -0.71 -14.67 16.94
CA ASN A 346 -0.60 -16.12 17.09
C ASN A 346 -1.89 -16.73 17.65
N ASP A 347 -2.71 -15.97 18.38
CA ASP A 347 -3.99 -16.42 18.96
C ASP A 347 -3.99 -17.84 19.57
N ARG A 348 -3.37 -17.98 20.74
CA ARG A 348 -3.39 -19.24 21.51
C ARG A 348 -4.62 -19.33 22.42
N SER A 349 -5.70 -18.60 22.12
CA SER A 349 -6.94 -18.72 22.87
C SER A 349 -7.49 -20.15 22.74
N THR A 350 -7.97 -20.71 23.84
CA THR A 350 -8.51 -22.07 23.89
C THR A 350 -9.44 -22.20 25.10
N SER A 351 -10.47 -23.05 24.99
CA SER A 351 -11.38 -23.38 26.09
C SER A 351 -11.08 -24.74 26.74
N ASN A 352 -10.39 -25.62 26.02
CA ASN A 352 -10.16 -27.02 26.39
C ASN A 352 -8.68 -27.43 26.37
N ASN A 353 -7.76 -26.51 26.05
CA ASN A 353 -6.34 -26.78 25.82
C ASN A 353 -6.05 -27.77 24.68
N SER A 354 -7.03 -28.05 23.82
CA SER A 354 -6.89 -28.96 22.67
C SER A 354 -7.15 -28.26 21.35
N GLU A 355 -8.07 -27.30 21.31
CA GLU A 355 -8.46 -26.57 20.09
C GLU A 355 -8.23 -25.09 20.32
N PHE A 356 -7.56 -24.43 19.36
CA PHE A 356 -7.25 -23.01 19.49
C PHE A 356 -8.29 -22.10 18.80
N GLY A 357 -8.19 -20.79 19.02
CA GLY A 357 -9.19 -19.82 18.57
C GLY A 357 -9.47 -19.89 17.07
N ALA A 358 -8.41 -19.98 16.26
CA ALA A 358 -8.53 -20.13 14.81
C ALA A 358 -9.22 -21.44 14.40
N TYR A 359 -9.00 -22.55 15.11
CA TYR A 359 -9.73 -23.80 14.86
C TYR A 359 -11.24 -23.60 15.01
N THR A 360 -11.66 -23.04 16.15
CA THR A 360 -13.08 -22.82 16.44
C THR A 360 -13.72 -21.90 15.40
N ARG A 361 -13.03 -20.80 15.06
CA ARG A 361 -13.50 -19.82 14.07
C ARG A 361 -13.59 -20.40 12.66
N LEU A 362 -12.62 -21.18 12.22
CA LEU A 362 -12.47 -21.52 10.79
C LEU A 362 -12.98 -22.93 10.44
N VAL A 363 -12.95 -23.87 11.38
CA VAL A 363 -13.43 -25.25 11.13
C VAL A 363 -14.92 -25.32 11.38
N THR A 364 -15.37 -24.90 12.57
CA THR A 364 -16.76 -25.04 13.02
C THR A 364 -17.62 -23.86 12.59
N ASN A 365 -17.22 -22.65 12.96
CA ASN A 365 -18.13 -21.49 12.88
C ASN A 365 -18.12 -20.78 11.52
N LYS A 366 -17.01 -20.87 10.78
CA LYS A 366 -16.77 -20.11 9.54
C LYS A 366 -16.88 -18.60 9.77
N THR A 367 -16.23 -18.12 10.83
CA THR A 367 -16.25 -16.71 11.25
C THR A 367 -14.83 -16.21 11.49
N PRO A 368 -14.04 -15.93 10.43
CA PRO A 368 -12.68 -15.41 10.59
C PRO A 368 -12.69 -14.04 11.27
N SER A 369 -11.60 -13.71 11.96
CA SER A 369 -11.42 -12.42 12.63
C SER A 369 -10.00 -11.88 12.47
N TYR A 370 -9.88 -10.56 12.33
CA TYR A 370 -8.59 -9.87 12.44
C TYR A 370 -8.25 -9.48 13.88
N ASP A 371 -9.23 -9.53 14.79
CA ASP A 371 -9.00 -9.15 16.18
C ASP A 371 -8.16 -10.18 16.91
N CYS A 372 -7.12 -9.67 17.58
CA CYS A 372 -6.28 -10.43 18.47
C CYS A 372 -6.63 -10.03 19.90
N ALA A 373 -7.32 -10.88 20.67
CA ALA A 373 -7.81 -10.47 21.99
C ALA A 373 -6.70 -10.44 23.05
N THR A 374 -5.81 -11.43 23.05
CA THR A 374 -4.82 -11.63 24.11
C THR A 374 -3.54 -10.86 23.81
N THR A 375 -3.12 -9.96 24.71
CA THR A 375 -1.94 -9.10 24.52
C THR A 375 -0.67 -9.89 24.28
N GLU A 376 -0.44 -10.98 25.00
CA GLU A 376 0.75 -11.84 24.86
C GLU A 376 0.82 -12.51 23.48
N ASP A 377 -0.31 -12.63 22.77
CA ASP A 377 -0.38 -13.19 21.42
C ASP A 377 -0.29 -12.12 20.32
N LYS A 378 -0.27 -10.82 20.68
CA LYS A 378 -0.10 -9.69 19.76
C LYS A 378 1.38 -9.42 19.47
N PHE A 379 2.01 -10.24 18.65
CA PHE A 379 3.42 -10.04 18.31
C PHE A 379 3.64 -8.73 17.56
N THR A 380 4.52 -7.91 18.12
CA THR A 380 4.88 -6.57 17.64
C THR A 380 6.32 -6.30 18.04
N VAL A 381 6.96 -5.32 17.38
CA VAL A 381 8.27 -4.81 17.83
C VAL A 381 8.07 -3.72 18.88
N ASP A 382 7.02 -2.92 18.72
CA ASP A 382 6.64 -1.86 19.66
C ASP A 382 5.65 -2.37 20.71
N SER A 383 5.82 -1.99 21.97
CA SER A 383 4.96 -2.45 23.08
C SER A 383 3.69 -1.62 23.27
N SER A 384 3.45 -0.57 22.49
CA SER A 384 2.25 0.27 22.63
C SER A 384 0.98 -0.38 22.06
N THR A 385 1.12 -1.29 21.09
CA THR A 385 -0.02 -1.96 20.43
C THR A 385 -0.05 -3.47 20.63
N GLY A 386 1.03 -4.06 21.16
CA GLY A 386 1.15 -5.49 21.41
C GLY A 386 2.22 -5.84 22.43
N ASN A 387 2.78 -7.05 22.34
CA ASN A 387 3.69 -7.59 23.35
C ASN A 387 5.15 -7.08 23.25
N GLY A 388 5.53 -6.38 22.18
CA GLY A 388 6.91 -5.89 21.97
C GLY A 388 8.00 -6.99 21.92
N LYS A 389 7.64 -8.25 21.65
CA LYS A 389 8.56 -9.39 21.70
C LYS A 389 9.30 -9.66 20.39
N LEU A 390 8.87 -9.07 19.27
CA LEU A 390 9.57 -9.25 18.01
C LEU A 390 10.83 -8.39 17.96
N THR A 391 11.96 -8.99 17.61
CA THR A 391 13.18 -8.26 17.24
C THR A 391 12.97 -7.47 15.94
N TYR A 392 12.29 -8.09 14.96
CA TYR A 392 12.07 -7.55 13.62
C TYR A 392 10.58 -7.53 13.26
N PRO A 393 10.10 -6.54 12.49
CA PRO A 393 8.68 -6.38 12.13
C PRO A 393 8.28 -7.33 10.99
N ILE A 394 8.40 -8.63 11.24
CA ILE A 394 8.13 -9.71 10.29
C ILE A 394 7.61 -10.95 11.04
N ALA A 395 6.66 -11.65 10.45
CA ALA A 395 6.25 -12.99 10.89
C ALA A 395 5.59 -13.74 9.71
N LEU A 396 4.48 -14.44 9.94
CA LEU A 396 3.74 -15.20 8.92
C LEU A 396 2.31 -14.65 8.77
N MET A 397 1.66 -15.01 7.66
CA MET A 397 0.22 -14.82 7.45
C MET A 397 -0.58 -15.74 8.40
N THR A 398 -1.77 -15.30 8.80
CA THR A 398 -2.68 -16.05 9.68
C THR A 398 -3.69 -16.91 8.90
N ALA A 399 -4.27 -17.92 9.54
CA ALA A 399 -5.34 -18.72 8.95
C ALA A 399 -6.63 -17.90 8.72
N ASP A 400 -6.93 -16.95 9.60
CA ASP A 400 -8.03 -16.02 9.40
C ASP A 400 -7.82 -15.15 8.14
N GLU A 401 -6.60 -14.64 7.91
CA GLU A 401 -6.26 -13.92 6.68
C GLU A 401 -6.45 -14.79 5.42
N VAL A 402 -6.15 -16.10 5.49
CA VAL A 402 -6.41 -17.03 4.38
C VAL A 402 -7.91 -17.16 4.13
N SER A 403 -8.72 -17.28 5.18
CA SER A 403 -10.18 -17.34 5.04
C SER A 403 -10.77 -16.04 4.48
N PHE A 404 -10.29 -14.88 4.93
CA PHE A 404 -10.63 -13.58 4.34
C PHE A 404 -10.30 -13.51 2.86
N ALA A 405 -9.11 -13.98 2.47
CA ALA A 405 -8.66 -14.01 1.08
C ALA A 405 -9.50 -14.92 0.16
N GLY A 406 -10.34 -15.79 0.71
CA GLY A 406 -11.24 -16.68 -0.05
C GLY A 406 -11.06 -18.16 0.27
N GLY A 407 -10.10 -18.51 1.13
CA GLY A 407 -9.87 -19.87 1.59
C GLY A 407 -11.00 -20.41 2.46
N LEU A 408 -11.14 -21.73 2.45
CA LEU A 408 -12.05 -22.48 3.32
C LEU A 408 -11.32 -23.71 3.83
N TYR A 409 -11.36 -23.93 5.15
CA TYR A 409 -10.76 -25.12 5.74
C TYR A 409 -11.34 -26.39 5.11
N GLY A 410 -10.46 -27.29 4.68
CA GLY A 410 -10.89 -28.56 4.11
C GLY A 410 -11.35 -28.48 2.65
N THR A 411 -11.07 -27.39 1.92
CA THR A 411 -11.56 -27.20 0.54
C THR A 411 -10.54 -26.48 -0.33
N ASN A 412 -10.43 -26.89 -1.60
CA ASN A 412 -9.59 -26.21 -2.58
C ASN A 412 -10.08 -24.78 -2.82
N ALA A 413 -9.16 -23.82 -2.72
CA ALA A 413 -9.44 -22.41 -2.89
C ALA A 413 -8.27 -21.74 -3.65
N PRO A 414 -8.12 -22.03 -4.96
CA PRO A 414 -7.11 -21.38 -5.77
C PRO A 414 -7.46 -19.89 -5.94
N THR A 415 -6.79 -19.05 -5.15
CA THR A 415 -7.01 -17.60 -5.09
C THR A 415 -5.68 -16.86 -5.24
N TRP A 416 -5.69 -15.53 -5.03
CA TRP A 416 -4.52 -14.68 -5.20
C TRP A 416 -3.27 -15.11 -4.42
N TYR A 417 -3.41 -15.82 -3.28
CA TYR A 417 -2.27 -16.30 -2.48
C TYR A 417 -1.65 -17.59 -3.01
N TYR A 418 -2.38 -18.33 -3.86
CA TYR A 418 -1.94 -19.55 -4.53
C TYR A 418 -1.37 -19.28 -5.92
N TYR A 419 -1.98 -18.36 -6.67
CA TYR A 419 -1.59 -18.04 -8.03
C TYR A 419 -0.42 -17.07 -8.12
N ASN A 420 0.54 -17.38 -9.00
CA ASN A 420 1.47 -16.41 -9.55
C ASN A 420 0.83 -15.65 -10.74
N SER A 421 1.52 -14.67 -11.31
CA SER A 421 0.96 -13.85 -12.39
C SER A 421 0.77 -14.59 -13.72
N ALA A 422 1.32 -15.79 -13.87
CA ALA A 422 1.11 -16.66 -15.02
C ALA A 422 -0.03 -17.68 -14.80
N ASN A 423 -0.86 -17.49 -13.77
CA ASN A 423 -1.91 -18.41 -13.33
C ASN A 423 -1.39 -19.81 -12.95
N GLY A 424 -0.09 -19.92 -12.66
CA GLY A 424 0.55 -21.12 -12.12
C GLY A 424 0.57 -21.11 -10.59
N ASN A 425 0.94 -22.25 -10.01
CA ASN A 425 1.17 -22.36 -8.56
C ASN A 425 2.41 -21.55 -8.15
N SER A 426 2.27 -20.70 -7.13
CA SER A 426 3.39 -19.91 -6.59
C SER A 426 4.39 -20.71 -5.75
N ILE A 427 4.11 -21.94 -5.34
CA ILE A 427 4.82 -22.61 -4.22
C ILE A 427 5.14 -24.09 -4.52
N ASP A 428 5.37 -24.40 -5.80
CA ASP A 428 5.70 -25.68 -6.41
C ASP A 428 5.75 -26.89 -5.43
N SER A 429 4.65 -27.64 -5.38
CA SER A 429 4.41 -28.88 -4.62
C SER A 429 4.32 -28.84 -3.08
N THR A 430 4.72 -27.75 -2.41
CA THR A 430 4.89 -27.78 -0.94
C THR A 430 3.70 -27.29 -0.12
N PHE A 431 3.62 -27.72 1.14
CA PHE A 431 2.81 -27.12 2.19
C PHE A 431 3.59 -25.96 2.81
N TRP A 432 2.94 -24.83 3.11
CA TRP A 432 3.59 -23.70 3.79
C TRP A 432 2.87 -23.28 5.07
N TRP A 433 3.65 -22.90 6.08
CA TRP A 433 3.17 -22.63 7.43
C TRP A 433 2.48 -21.28 7.55
N LEU A 434 1.42 -21.24 8.36
CA LEU A 434 0.76 -20.03 8.84
C LEU A 434 1.13 -19.76 10.30
N LEU A 435 0.84 -18.56 10.78
CA LEU A 435 1.08 -18.15 12.17
C LEU A 435 0.13 -18.82 13.18
N SER A 436 -1.05 -19.23 12.72
CA SER A 436 -2.15 -19.65 13.59
C SER A 436 -1.99 -21.11 14.06
N PRO A 437 -2.11 -21.38 15.36
CA PRO A 437 -2.17 -22.71 15.92
C PRO A 437 -3.54 -23.32 15.60
N HIS A 438 -3.56 -24.63 15.38
CA HIS A 438 -4.77 -25.40 15.09
C HIS A 438 -5.23 -26.16 16.33
N SER A 439 -4.41 -27.10 16.82
CA SER A 439 -4.78 -27.97 17.93
C SER A 439 -3.58 -28.48 18.73
N TRP A 440 -3.85 -29.09 19.87
CA TRP A 440 -2.94 -29.87 20.70
C TRP A 440 -3.64 -31.16 21.10
N THR A 441 -3.16 -32.31 20.59
CA THR A 441 -3.81 -33.62 20.82
C THR A 441 -3.06 -34.45 21.87
N ASP A 442 -2.71 -33.83 23.01
CA ASP A 442 -1.97 -34.42 24.15
C ASP A 442 -0.65 -35.12 23.83
N SER A 443 -0.21 -35.04 22.58
CA SER A 443 0.93 -35.76 22.04
C SER A 443 1.64 -35.00 20.93
N ALA A 444 0.96 -34.05 20.28
CA ALA A 444 1.56 -33.30 19.17
C ALA A 444 0.82 -31.97 18.85
N PRO A 445 1.53 -30.93 18.37
CA PRO A 445 1.01 -29.60 18.10
C PRO A 445 0.58 -29.47 16.64
N GLY A 446 -0.70 -29.24 16.39
CA GLY A 446 -1.19 -28.87 15.06
C GLY A 446 -1.04 -27.37 14.81
N VAL A 447 -0.42 -27.00 13.68
CA VAL A 447 -0.33 -25.61 13.21
C VAL A 447 -0.91 -25.52 11.81
N PHE A 448 -1.68 -24.45 11.55
CA PHE A 448 -2.29 -24.24 10.24
C PHE A 448 -1.24 -24.03 9.15
N GLY A 449 -1.60 -24.41 7.94
CA GLY A 449 -0.87 -24.08 6.73
C GLY A 449 -1.74 -24.23 5.50
N VAL A 450 -1.14 -24.03 4.33
CA VAL A 450 -1.83 -24.15 3.05
C VAL A 450 -1.08 -25.15 2.18
N ILE A 451 -1.83 -26.05 1.56
CA ILE A 451 -1.29 -27.06 0.65
C ILE A 451 -1.06 -26.45 -0.74
N GLY A 452 0.05 -26.84 -1.36
CA GLY A 452 0.46 -26.44 -2.71
C GLY A 452 -0.27 -27.20 -3.82
N SER A 453 0.47 -27.87 -4.71
CA SER A 453 -0.05 -28.30 -6.02
C SER A 453 -1.07 -29.43 -5.97
N SER A 454 -1.04 -30.30 -4.95
CA SER A 454 -1.97 -31.44 -4.85
C SER A 454 -3.39 -31.02 -4.44
N HIS A 455 -3.52 -29.91 -3.70
CA HIS A 455 -4.78 -29.34 -3.24
C HIS A 455 -4.71 -27.81 -3.32
N PRO A 456 -5.01 -27.21 -4.48
CA PRO A 456 -4.77 -25.81 -4.75
C PRO A 456 -5.36 -24.86 -3.71
N GLY A 457 -4.47 -24.17 -2.99
CA GLY A 457 -4.84 -23.15 -2.00
C GLY A 457 -5.63 -23.69 -0.80
N TYR A 458 -5.56 -24.99 -0.55
CA TYR A 458 -6.33 -25.68 0.48
C TYR A 458 -5.80 -25.35 1.88
N LEU A 459 -6.66 -24.78 2.73
CA LEU A 459 -6.34 -24.48 4.12
C LEU A 459 -6.48 -25.74 4.97
N ASP A 460 -5.41 -26.13 5.63
CA ASP A 460 -5.33 -27.32 6.49
C ASP A 460 -4.39 -27.06 7.69
N TYR A 461 -4.03 -28.11 8.42
CA TYR A 461 -3.01 -28.09 9.44
C TYR A 461 -2.01 -29.24 9.28
N SER A 462 -0.85 -29.10 9.91
CA SER A 462 0.12 -30.17 10.04
C SER A 462 0.66 -30.21 11.47
N ILE A 463 1.00 -31.41 11.92
CA ILE A 463 1.42 -31.71 13.29
C ILE A 463 2.95 -31.81 13.38
N VAL A 464 3.56 -32.41 12.37
CA VAL A 464 4.99 -32.64 12.24
C VAL A 464 5.36 -32.52 10.78
N GLY A 465 6.49 -31.87 10.50
CA GLY A 465 7.01 -31.82 9.14
C GLY A 465 7.80 -30.57 8.85
N THR A 466 8.39 -30.58 7.68
CA THR A 466 9.05 -29.43 7.08
C THR A 466 8.08 -28.83 6.07
N GLY A 467 7.96 -27.50 6.06
CA GLY A 467 7.08 -26.78 5.15
C GLY A 467 7.71 -25.46 4.72
N GLY A 468 7.25 -24.93 3.59
CA GLY A 468 7.68 -23.65 3.07
C GLY A 468 7.44 -22.51 4.06
N VAL A 469 8.37 -21.56 4.10
CA VAL A 469 8.28 -20.37 4.95
C VAL A 469 7.96 -19.17 4.07
N ARG A 470 6.79 -18.56 4.25
CA ARG A 470 6.35 -17.38 3.50
C ARG A 470 6.18 -16.18 4.44
N PRO A 471 7.17 -15.29 4.53
CA PRO A 471 7.08 -14.19 5.48
C PRO A 471 6.00 -13.16 5.11
N ALA A 472 5.49 -12.50 6.14
CA ALA A 472 4.60 -11.36 6.03
C ALA A 472 5.19 -10.12 6.72
N ILE A 473 5.15 -8.98 6.05
CA ILE A 473 5.61 -7.67 6.54
C ILE A 473 4.48 -6.65 6.48
N SER A 474 4.61 -5.52 7.20
CA SER A 474 3.66 -4.41 7.08
C SER A 474 4.38 -3.10 6.76
N LEU A 475 4.02 -2.45 5.66
CA LEU A 475 4.54 -1.14 5.26
C LEU A 475 3.85 -0.02 6.04
N LYS A 476 4.62 0.91 6.63
CA LYS A 476 4.10 2.06 7.39
C LYS A 476 3.03 2.85 6.62
N SER A 477 2.07 3.41 7.36
CA SER A 477 0.97 4.21 6.82
C SER A 477 1.40 5.50 6.12
N CYS A 478 2.54 6.08 6.51
CA CYS A 478 3.05 7.32 5.93
C CYS A 478 3.88 7.12 4.65
N ILE A 479 4.13 5.88 4.23
CA ILE A 479 4.92 5.59 3.02
C ILE A 479 4.26 6.23 1.80
N LYS A 480 5.08 6.97 1.06
CA LYS A 480 4.66 7.63 -0.16
C LYS A 480 4.64 6.65 -1.33
N TYR A 481 3.54 6.68 -2.06
CA TYR A 481 3.40 5.96 -3.33
C TYR A 481 4.35 6.57 -4.38
N SER A 482 4.90 5.74 -5.25
CA SER A 482 5.73 6.17 -6.39
C SER A 482 5.04 5.89 -7.72
N THR A 483 4.92 4.63 -8.12
CA THR A 483 4.33 4.21 -9.41
C THR A 483 3.63 2.85 -9.31
N GLY A 484 2.92 2.45 -10.37
CA GLY A 484 2.26 1.14 -10.49
C GLY A 484 0.77 1.19 -10.17
N ASP A 485 0.01 0.28 -10.77
CA ASP A 485 -1.43 0.09 -10.53
C ASP A 485 -1.74 -1.18 -9.72
N GLY A 486 -0.68 -1.88 -9.30
CA GLY A 486 -0.77 -3.13 -8.56
C GLY A 486 -0.90 -4.36 -9.45
N SER A 487 -0.99 -4.21 -10.77
CA SER A 487 -0.91 -5.36 -11.69
C SER A 487 0.47 -6.01 -11.67
N ALA A 488 0.59 -7.23 -12.18
CA ALA A 488 1.87 -7.91 -12.25
C ALA A 488 2.90 -7.18 -13.15
N ASN A 489 2.42 -6.50 -14.19
CA ASN A 489 3.27 -5.76 -15.13
C ASN A 489 3.64 -4.36 -14.61
N ALA A 490 2.82 -3.80 -13.71
CA ALA A 490 3.10 -2.54 -13.04
C ALA A 490 2.78 -2.63 -11.53
N PRO A 491 3.56 -3.42 -10.76
CA PRO A 491 3.34 -3.55 -9.32
C PRO A 491 3.46 -2.19 -8.64
N TYR A 492 2.73 -2.01 -7.54
CA TYR A 492 2.90 -0.83 -6.71
C TYR A 492 4.35 -0.72 -6.22
N THR A 493 4.92 0.48 -6.36
CA THR A 493 6.23 0.84 -5.82
C THR A 493 6.09 1.99 -4.83
N ILE A 494 7.07 2.10 -3.94
CA ILE A 494 7.15 3.17 -2.95
C ILE A 494 8.21 4.18 -3.36
N LYS A 495 8.08 5.42 -2.88
CA LYS A 495 9.16 6.39 -2.96
C LYS A 495 10.11 6.12 -1.80
N GLU A 496 11.35 5.79 -2.13
CA GLU A 496 12.39 5.63 -1.12
C GLU A 496 12.81 7.00 -0.57
N THR A 497 12.85 7.11 0.76
CA THR A 497 13.19 8.34 1.49
C THR A 497 14.17 8.01 2.61
N GLU A 498 14.88 9.01 3.12
CA GLU A 498 15.83 8.82 4.22
C GLU A 498 15.16 8.28 5.48
N THR A 499 13.95 8.75 5.81
CA THR A 499 13.25 8.43 7.06
C THR A 499 12.33 7.20 6.98
N GLY A 500 12.04 6.74 5.76
CA GLY A 500 11.02 5.72 5.51
C GLY A 500 9.60 6.27 5.31
N CYS A 501 9.45 7.59 5.48
CA CYS A 501 8.36 8.46 5.07
C CYS A 501 8.97 9.78 4.53
#